data_AF-A0A1I3Y2B9-F1
#
_entry.id   AF-A0A1I3Y2B9-F1
#
_cell.length_a   1.000
_cell.length_b   1.000
_cell.length_c   1.000
_cell.angle_alpha   90.00
_cell.angle_beta   90.00
_cell.angle_gamma   90.00
#
_symmetry.space_group_name_H-M   'P 1'
#
loop_
_entity.id
_entity.type
_entity.pdbx_description
1 polymer ?
#
loop_
_entity_poly.entity_id
_entity_poly.type
_entity_poly.pdbx_seq_one_letter_code
_entity_poly.pdbx_strand_id
1 'polypeptide(L)'
;MGMLAAALMLSGCGGAGGLTAGWPFSRQAAGPAASQSAPAVPADPVLAFAARSQPGAQDRITLADGQPATARLVRAYNAASGRECREVAVVTSAGERARVICATPEGSWAETRILLRGGGIPRP
;
A
#
# COMPACT_ATOMS: atom_id res chain seq x y z
N MET A 1 -28.58 38.83 -14.35
CA MET A 1 -28.72 39.88 -13.32
C MET A 1 -28.81 39.18 -11.97
N GLY A 2 -27.83 39.42 -11.10
CA GLY A 2 -27.61 38.73 -9.83
C GLY A 2 -26.18 39.01 -9.40
N MET A 3 -26.00 40.23 -8.90
CA MET A 3 -24.74 40.89 -8.54
C MET A 3 -24.44 40.62 -7.06
N LEU A 4 -23.17 40.82 -6.68
CA LEU A 4 -22.60 40.99 -5.33
C LEU A 4 -22.06 39.70 -4.68
N ALA A 5 -20.76 39.49 -4.42
CA ALA A 5 -19.61 40.32 -4.03
C ALA A 5 -19.18 39.99 -2.59
N ALA A 6 -17.92 40.33 -2.32
CA ALA A 6 -17.26 40.49 -1.02
C ALA A 6 -16.46 39.30 -0.49
N ALA A 7 -15.18 39.37 -0.82
CA ALA A 7 -14.06 38.86 -0.04
C ALA A 7 -14.09 39.37 1.40
N LEU A 8 -13.56 38.59 2.34
CA LEU A 8 -13.02 39.09 3.61
C LEU A 8 -11.82 38.24 4.03
N MET A 9 -10.65 38.82 3.82
CA MET A 9 -9.40 38.48 4.49
C MET A 9 -9.46 38.88 5.97
N LEU A 10 -8.97 38.05 6.89
CA LEU A 10 -8.39 38.45 8.20
C LEU A 10 -7.58 37.24 8.70
N SER A 11 -6.25 37.20 8.56
CA SER A 11 -5.24 37.90 9.39
C SER A 11 -5.43 37.66 10.89
N GLY A 12 -4.64 36.75 11.44
CA GLY A 12 -4.45 36.57 12.88
C GLY A 12 -2.97 36.78 13.21
N CYS A 13 -2.67 37.94 13.80
CA CYS A 13 -1.36 38.35 14.29
C CYS A 13 -1.51 38.69 15.79
N GLY A 14 -0.55 38.27 16.63
CA GLY A 14 -0.43 38.66 18.05
C GLY A 14 -0.15 37.46 18.97
N GLY A 15 0.77 37.49 19.93
CA GLY A 15 1.65 38.53 20.47
C GLY A 15 2.92 37.86 21.03
N ALA A 16 4.08 38.53 21.04
CA ALA A 16 4.53 39.53 22.01
C ALA A 16 4.86 38.96 23.40
N GLY A 17 6.14 39.01 23.78
CA GLY A 17 6.56 39.03 25.18
C GLY A 17 7.76 38.15 25.51
N GLY A 18 8.83 38.76 26.02
CA GLY A 18 9.78 38.06 26.90
C GLY A 18 11.26 38.21 26.60
N LEU A 19 11.79 39.44 26.59
CA LEU A 19 13.21 39.66 26.88
C LEU A 19 13.43 39.36 28.37
N THR A 20 14.06 38.22 28.69
CA THR A 20 14.71 38.04 29.99
C THR A 20 16.09 37.47 29.78
N ALA A 21 17.06 38.22 30.29
CA ALA A 21 18.46 37.87 30.38
C ALA A 21 18.67 36.73 31.38
N GLY A 22 19.64 35.85 31.14
CA GLY A 22 20.14 34.97 32.19
C GLY A 22 20.79 33.67 31.75
N TRP A 23 22.12 33.69 31.71
CA TRP A 23 23.05 32.59 32.02
C TRP A 23 23.48 31.61 30.90
N PRO A 24 24.81 31.42 30.72
CA PRO A 24 25.35 30.38 29.86
C PRO A 24 25.48 29.07 30.65
N PHE A 25 24.48 28.19 30.55
CA PHE A 25 24.67 26.79 30.90
C PHE A 25 24.72 26.00 29.61
N SER A 26 25.93 25.61 29.20
CA SER A 26 26.20 24.68 28.11
C SER A 26 25.49 23.36 28.37
N ARG A 27 24.24 23.24 27.91
CA ARG A 27 23.57 21.97 27.77
C ARG A 27 24.05 21.36 26.47
N GLN A 28 25.01 20.44 26.63
CA GLN A 28 25.37 19.39 25.69
C GLN A 28 24.17 19.05 24.78
N ALA A 29 24.28 19.39 23.50
CA ALA A 29 23.30 18.96 22.53
C ALA A 29 23.35 17.44 22.45
N ALA A 30 22.38 16.77 23.08
CA ALA A 30 22.04 15.41 22.74
C ALA A 30 21.53 15.45 21.29
N GLY A 31 22.46 15.24 20.36
CA GLY A 31 22.12 15.07 18.96
C GLY A 31 21.07 13.96 18.84
N PRO A 32 20.09 14.10 17.94
CA PRO A 32 19.08 13.07 17.76
C PRO A 32 19.80 11.77 17.44
N ALA A 33 19.61 10.75 18.29
CA ALA A 33 19.99 9.39 17.98
C ALA A 33 19.31 9.06 16.65
N ALA A 34 20.11 8.96 15.58
CA ALA A 34 19.64 8.55 14.28
C ALA A 34 19.01 7.17 14.47
N SER A 35 17.67 7.14 14.46
CA SER A 35 16.93 5.90 14.36
C SER A 35 17.34 5.29 13.03
N GLN A 36 18.18 4.25 13.08
CA GLN A 36 18.49 3.44 11.91
C GLN A 36 17.19 2.74 11.55
N SER A 37 16.43 3.35 10.63
CA SER A 37 15.26 2.74 10.03
C SER A 37 15.70 1.41 9.44
N ALA A 38 15.13 0.31 9.96
CA ALA A 38 15.31 -1.01 9.37
C ALA A 38 14.99 -0.94 7.87
N PRO A 39 15.69 -1.70 7.00
CA PRO A 39 15.43 -1.67 5.57
C PRO A 39 13.94 -1.96 5.33
N ALA A 40 13.25 -1.04 4.66
CA ALA A 40 11.87 -1.22 4.29
C ALA A 40 11.78 -2.47 3.41
N VAL A 41 11.04 -3.49 3.87
CA VAL A 41 10.74 -4.67 3.06
C VAL A 41 10.05 -4.16 1.79
N PRO A 42 10.57 -4.47 0.58
CA PRO A 42 9.93 -4.05 -0.65
C PRO A 42 8.48 -4.53 -0.65
N ALA A 43 7.54 -3.61 -0.82
CA ALA A 43 6.12 -3.94 -0.88
C ALA A 43 5.88 -4.93 -2.03
N ASP A 44 5.19 -6.04 -1.76
CA ASP A 44 4.94 -7.06 -2.79
C ASP A 44 4.11 -6.44 -3.94
N PRO A 45 4.67 -6.34 -5.16
CA PRO A 45 4.04 -5.69 -6.30
C PRO A 45 2.75 -6.40 -6.74
N VAL A 46 2.62 -7.70 -6.48
CA VAL A 46 1.41 -8.45 -6.79
C VAL A 46 0.29 -8.11 -5.79
N LEU A 47 0.61 -7.89 -4.51
CA LEU A 47 -0.37 -7.41 -3.53
C LEU A 47 -0.89 -6.03 -3.90
N ALA A 48 0.01 -5.12 -4.29
CA ALA A 48 -0.36 -3.79 -4.76
C ALA A 48 -1.22 -3.83 -6.03
N PHE A 49 -0.94 -4.75 -6.95
CA PHE A 49 -1.78 -4.98 -8.14
C PHE A 49 -3.15 -5.51 -7.75
N ALA A 50 -3.21 -6.53 -6.89
CA ALA A 50 -4.47 -7.13 -6.45
C ALA A 50 -5.38 -6.12 -5.76
N ALA A 51 -4.82 -5.21 -4.94
CA ALA A 51 -5.59 -4.22 -4.19
C ALA A 51 -6.31 -3.20 -5.07
N ARG A 52 -5.73 -2.81 -6.21
CA ARG A 52 -6.25 -1.73 -7.08
C ARG A 52 -7.05 -2.19 -8.30
N SER A 53 -6.92 -3.46 -8.65
CA SER A 53 -7.40 -3.97 -9.95
C SER A 53 -8.85 -4.45 -9.90
N GLN A 54 -9.46 -4.69 -11.04
CA GLN A 54 -10.76 -5.36 -11.16
C GLN A 54 -10.59 -6.70 -11.91
N PRO A 55 -11.53 -7.65 -11.81
CA PRO A 55 -11.48 -8.88 -12.60
C PRO A 55 -11.33 -8.59 -14.10
N GLY A 56 -10.41 -9.29 -14.76
CA GLY A 56 -10.02 -9.08 -16.15
C GLY A 56 -8.90 -8.05 -16.36
N ALA A 57 -8.57 -7.23 -15.35
CA ALA A 57 -7.44 -6.30 -15.45
C ALA A 57 -6.11 -7.06 -15.57
N GLN A 58 -5.20 -6.48 -16.34
CA GLN A 58 -3.86 -7.03 -16.58
C GLN A 58 -2.84 -5.89 -16.56
N ASP A 59 -1.67 -6.15 -16.00
CA ASP A 59 -0.58 -5.18 -15.89
C ASP A 59 0.79 -5.87 -15.99
N ARG A 60 1.81 -5.14 -16.43
CA ARG A 60 3.20 -5.60 -16.38
C ARG A 60 3.82 -5.09 -15.09
N ILE A 61 4.30 -6.01 -14.27
CA ILE A 61 4.91 -5.70 -12.98
C ILE A 61 6.34 -6.26 -12.94
N THR A 62 7.18 -5.64 -12.11
CA THR A 62 8.46 -6.22 -11.73
C THR A 62 8.27 -6.89 -10.38
N LEU A 63 8.50 -8.19 -10.30
CA LEU A 63 8.39 -8.97 -9.06
C LEU A 63 9.46 -8.56 -8.05
N ALA A 64 9.30 -8.98 -6.79
CA ALA A 64 10.23 -8.63 -5.72
C ALA A 64 11.67 -9.16 -5.95
N ASP A 65 11.83 -10.20 -6.76
CA ASP A 65 13.12 -10.76 -7.21
C ASP A 65 13.70 -10.03 -8.44
N GLY A 66 13.06 -8.94 -8.89
CA GLY A 66 13.45 -8.17 -10.06
C GLY A 66 13.00 -8.76 -11.40
N GLN A 67 12.35 -9.93 -11.41
CA GLN A 67 11.89 -10.54 -12.65
C GLN A 67 10.67 -9.82 -13.23
N PRO A 68 10.64 -9.52 -14.54
CA PRO A 68 9.44 -9.00 -15.17
C PRO A 68 8.35 -10.08 -15.23
N ALA A 69 7.12 -9.68 -14.93
CA ALA A 69 5.95 -10.55 -14.99
C ALA A 69 4.74 -9.80 -15.56
N THR A 70 3.78 -10.57 -16.07
CA THR A 70 2.43 -10.07 -16.37
C THR A 70 1.49 -10.60 -15.30
N ALA A 71 0.85 -9.69 -14.56
CA ALA A 71 -0.18 -10.05 -13.59
C ALA A 71 -1.56 -9.82 -14.21
N ARG A 72 -2.46 -10.79 -14.06
CA ARG A 72 -3.86 -10.69 -14.47
C ARG A 72 -4.75 -11.06 -13.31
N LEU A 73 -5.70 -10.20 -12.94
CA LEU A 73 -6.70 -10.52 -11.94
C LEU A 73 -7.76 -11.39 -12.60
N VAL A 74 -7.80 -12.68 -12.24
CA VAL A 74 -8.68 -13.67 -12.87
C VAL A 74 -10.09 -13.55 -12.32
N ARG A 75 -10.23 -13.47 -10.99
CA ARG A 75 -11.53 -13.34 -10.32
C ARG A 75 -11.40 -12.70 -8.95
N ALA A 76 -12.51 -12.11 -8.49
CA ALA A 76 -12.73 -11.69 -7.11
C ALA A 76 -13.94 -12.43 -6.55
N TYR A 77 -13.88 -12.87 -5.29
CA TYR A 77 -14.93 -13.64 -4.63
C TYR A 77 -14.83 -13.48 -3.10
N ASN A 78 -15.90 -13.74 -2.37
CA ASN A 78 -15.84 -13.82 -0.91
C ASN A 78 -15.55 -15.27 -0.49
N ALA A 79 -14.56 -15.46 0.38
CA ALA A 79 -14.31 -16.75 1.02
C ALA A 79 -15.42 -17.10 2.01
N ALA A 80 -15.44 -18.35 2.50
CA ALA A 80 -16.40 -18.79 3.53
C ALA A 80 -16.34 -17.93 4.81
N SER A 81 -15.21 -17.29 5.09
CA SER A 81 -15.05 -16.34 6.19
C SER A 81 -15.67 -14.96 5.93
N GLY A 82 -16.31 -14.74 4.76
CA GLY A 82 -16.83 -13.44 4.32
C GLY A 82 -15.77 -12.45 3.84
N ARG A 83 -14.49 -12.83 3.84
CA ARG A 83 -13.38 -11.97 3.39
C ARG A 83 -13.33 -11.96 1.87
N GLU A 84 -13.15 -10.77 1.29
CA GLU A 84 -12.89 -10.66 -0.15
C GLU A 84 -11.52 -11.29 -0.47
N CYS A 85 -11.49 -12.13 -1.48
CA CYS A 85 -10.32 -12.81 -2.01
C CYS A 85 -10.25 -12.63 -3.53
N ARG A 86 -9.03 -12.52 -4.03
CA ARG A 86 -8.71 -12.26 -5.44
C ARG A 86 -7.72 -13.30 -5.91
N GLU A 87 -8.02 -13.92 -7.04
CA GLU A 87 -7.07 -14.81 -7.71
C GLU A 87 -6.34 -14.04 -8.81
N VAL A 88 -5.02 -14.07 -8.74
CA VAL A 88 -4.13 -13.40 -9.67
C VAL A 88 -3.28 -14.46 -10.37
N ALA A 89 -3.36 -14.49 -11.70
CA ALA A 89 -2.42 -15.22 -12.53
C ALA A 89 -1.16 -14.36 -12.71
N VAL A 90 0.00 -14.89 -12.35
CA VAL A 90 1.30 -14.26 -12.55
C VAL A 90 2.05 -15.07 -13.59
N VAL A 91 2.26 -14.47 -14.76
CA VAL A 91 2.95 -15.10 -15.89
C VAL A 91 4.38 -14.55 -15.95
N THR A 92 5.35 -15.45 -15.89
CA THR A 92 6.77 -15.15 -16.09
C THR A 92 7.34 -16.01 -17.22
N SER A 93 8.63 -15.84 -17.54
CA SER A 93 9.34 -16.73 -18.46
C SER A 93 9.40 -18.18 -17.96
N ALA A 94 9.28 -18.40 -16.65
CA ALA A 94 9.27 -19.72 -16.02
C ALA A 94 7.88 -20.39 -16.01
N GLY A 95 6.84 -19.69 -16.47
CA GLY A 95 5.47 -20.19 -16.55
C GLY A 95 4.44 -19.32 -15.83
N GLU A 96 3.21 -19.84 -15.75
CA GLU A 96 2.09 -19.19 -15.06
C GLU A 96 1.88 -19.79 -13.67
N ARG A 97 1.71 -18.93 -12.66
CA ARG A 97 1.37 -19.33 -11.28
C ARG A 97 0.17 -18.54 -10.80
N ALA A 98 -0.80 -19.23 -10.21
CA ALA A 98 -1.91 -18.59 -9.51
C ALA A 98 -1.50 -18.23 -8.07
N ARG A 99 -1.80 -16.99 -7.67
CA ARG A 99 -1.70 -16.51 -6.28
C ARG A 99 -3.10 -16.11 -5.81
N VAL A 100 -3.45 -16.44 -4.57
CA VAL A 100 -4.71 -16.00 -3.95
C VAL A 100 -4.40 -14.97 -2.88
N ILE A 101 -5.05 -13.82 -2.96
CA ILE A 101 -4.79 -12.66 -2.12
C ILE A 101 -6.10 -12.22 -1.50
N CYS A 102 -6.18 -12.15 -0.17
CA CYS A 102 -7.42 -11.86 0.55
C CYS A 102 -7.28 -10.62 1.42
N ALA A 103 -8.36 -9.84 1.49
CA ALA A 103 -8.47 -8.66 2.35
C ALA A 103 -8.33 -9.08 3.81
N THR A 104 -7.50 -8.42 4.61
CA THR A 104 -7.37 -8.67 6.04
C THR A 104 -8.42 -7.88 6.82
N PRO A 105 -8.72 -8.24 8.08
CA PRO A 105 -9.65 -7.47 8.91
C PRO A 105 -9.29 -5.99 9.07
N GLU A 106 -8.00 -5.66 8.94
CA GLU A 106 -7.44 -4.30 9.03
C GLU A 106 -7.58 -3.51 7.72
N GLY A 107 -8.20 -4.09 6.69
CA GLY A 107 -8.38 -3.46 5.36
C GLY A 107 -7.16 -3.57 4.45
N SER A 108 -6.13 -4.33 4.86
CA SER A 108 -4.96 -4.61 4.00
C SER A 108 -5.19 -5.83 3.12
N TRP A 109 -4.21 -6.22 2.30
CA TRP A 109 -4.27 -7.43 1.47
C TRP A 109 -3.10 -8.35 1.79
N ALA A 110 -3.38 -9.64 1.96
CA ALA A 110 -2.35 -10.64 2.25
C ALA A 110 -2.50 -11.87 1.34
N GLU A 111 -1.38 -12.43 0.91
CA GLU A 111 -1.39 -13.71 0.18
C GLU A 111 -1.84 -14.84 1.11
N THR A 112 -2.66 -15.74 0.58
CA THR A 112 -3.01 -17.00 1.23
C THR A 112 -2.50 -18.18 0.40
N ARG A 113 -2.08 -19.23 1.11
CA ARG A 113 -1.56 -20.43 0.47
C ARG A 113 -2.70 -21.27 -0.08
N ILE A 114 -2.64 -21.59 -1.37
CA ILE A 114 -3.54 -22.58 -1.97
C ILE A 114 -3.18 -23.95 -1.38
N LEU A 115 -4.09 -24.52 -0.58
CA LEU A 115 -3.89 -25.83 0.06
C LEU A 115 -4.11 -26.99 -0.92
N LEU A 116 -4.90 -26.77 -1.98
CA LEU A 116 -5.22 -27.78 -2.99
C LEU A 116 -4.49 -27.47 -4.29
N ARG A 117 -3.48 -28.28 -4.64
CA ARG A 117 -2.82 -28.22 -5.96
C ARG A 117 -3.63 -28.90 -7.08
N GLY A 118 -4.86 -29.33 -6.82
CA GLY A 118 -5.57 -30.32 -7.65
C GLY A 118 -7.08 -30.11 -7.77
N GLY A 119 -7.52 -28.88 -8.05
CA GLY A 119 -8.91 -28.59 -8.42
C GLY A 119 -9.16 -28.50 -9.93
N GLY A 120 -8.16 -28.81 -10.75
CA GLY A 120 -8.34 -28.91 -12.19
C GLY A 120 -9.04 -30.21 -12.52
N ILE A 121 -10.35 -30.15 -12.78
CA ILE A 121 -10.97 -31.17 -13.65
C ILE A 121 -10.23 -31.03 -14.99
N PRO A 122 -9.51 -32.05 -15.49
CA PRO A 122 -9.01 -32.00 -16.85
C PRO A 122 -10.23 -31.82 -17.77
N ARG A 123 -10.29 -30.70 -18.50
CA ARG A 123 -11.31 -30.54 -19.54
C ARG A 123 -10.97 -31.52 -20.68
N PRO A 124 -11.96 -32.28 -21.18
CA PRO A 124 -11.77 -33.17 -22.32
C PRO A 124 -11.43 -32.39 -23.60
#